data_AF-A0A9P7YS59-F1
#
_entry.id   AF-A0A9P7YS59-F1
#
_cell.length_a   1.000
_cell.length_b   1.000
_cell.length_c   1.000
_cell.angle_alpha   90.00
_cell.angle_beta   90.00
_cell.angle_gamma   90.00
#
_symmetry.space_group_name_H-M   'P 1'
#
loop_
_entity.id
_entity.type
_entity.pdbx_description
1 polymer ?
#
loop_
_entity_poly.entity_id
_entity_poly.type
_entity_poly.pdbx_seq_one_letter_code
_entity_poly.pdbx_strand_id
1 'polypeptide(L)'
;MLEGGNMRITQSEMSLFNSSSVRMADGSGDHLAKMGFYHELHCLYKLKTHLYPSHYYPNATPAFMEEELEHLEHCIEWIRTAAVCRGDTTLTLFEWAGKDGEERLETKYPVPHMCYREDELLGWSRREKRMVDINVPGILEGPDGQGQSHLSSDGT
;
A
#
# COMPACT_ATOMS: atom_id res chain seq x y z
N MET A 1 -10.71 1.87 -4.02
CA MET A 1 -9.40 1.99 -4.73
C MET A 1 -8.48 0.82 -4.40
N LEU A 2 -8.46 0.33 -3.15
CA LEU A 2 -7.58 -0.77 -2.72
C LEU A 2 -8.22 -2.17 -2.78
N GLU A 3 -9.49 -2.28 -3.20
CA GLU A 3 -10.15 -3.58 -3.40
C GLU A 3 -9.38 -4.43 -4.40
N GLY A 4 -9.01 -5.65 -3.98
CA GLY A 4 -8.21 -6.58 -4.78
C GLY A 4 -6.71 -6.49 -4.58
N GLY A 5 -6.24 -5.63 -3.67
CA GLY A 5 -4.84 -5.59 -3.26
C GLY A 5 -4.38 -6.87 -2.56
N ASN A 6 -5.24 -7.47 -1.74
CA ASN A 6 -4.99 -8.78 -1.16
C ASN A 6 -5.18 -9.87 -2.21
N MET A 7 -4.15 -10.66 -2.43
CA MET A 7 -4.11 -11.64 -3.50
C MET A 7 -3.45 -12.96 -3.07
N ARG A 8 -3.85 -14.03 -3.74
CA ARG A 8 -3.27 -15.36 -3.62
C ARG A 8 -2.08 -15.51 -4.57
N ILE A 9 -0.98 -16.01 -4.05
CA ILE A 9 0.18 -16.45 -4.80
C ILE A 9 0.47 -17.92 -4.53
N THR A 10 0.96 -18.63 -5.54
CA THR A 10 1.31 -20.05 -5.42
C THR A 10 2.57 -20.23 -4.57
N GLN A 11 2.77 -21.43 -4.03
CA GLN A 11 4.03 -21.79 -3.35
C GLN A 11 5.26 -21.55 -4.24
N SER A 12 5.14 -21.77 -5.56
CA SER A 12 6.24 -21.55 -6.51
C SER A 12 6.58 -20.06 -6.66
N GLU A 13 5.57 -19.19 -6.72
CA GLU A 13 5.75 -17.73 -6.73
C GLU A 13 6.34 -17.25 -5.40
N MET A 14 5.85 -17.78 -4.27
CA MET A 14 6.35 -17.45 -2.93
C MET A 14 7.83 -17.81 -2.77
N SER A 15 8.28 -18.93 -3.35
CA SER A 15 9.69 -19.39 -3.25
C SER A 15 10.72 -18.44 -3.87
N LEU A 16 10.28 -17.51 -4.72
CA LEU A 16 11.13 -16.46 -5.30
C LEU A 16 11.48 -15.37 -4.28
N PHE A 17 10.65 -15.21 -3.26
CA PHE A 17 10.88 -14.30 -2.16
C PHE A 17 11.56 -15.10 -1.06
N ASN A 18 12.82 -14.82 -0.76
CA ASN A 18 13.60 -15.47 0.31
C ASN A 18 13.04 -15.08 1.71
N SER A 19 11.77 -15.40 1.95
CA SER A 19 10.93 -14.94 3.06
C SER A 19 9.72 -15.87 3.23
N SER A 20 8.83 -15.54 4.16
CA SER A 20 7.57 -16.24 4.42
C SER A 20 6.37 -15.29 4.30
N SER A 21 5.17 -15.85 4.14
CA SER A 21 3.92 -15.13 4.24
C SER A 21 2.83 -16.01 4.87
N VAL A 22 1.67 -15.44 5.16
CA VAL A 22 0.52 -16.17 5.70
C VAL A 22 -0.02 -17.16 4.66
N ARG A 23 -0.25 -18.40 5.07
CA ARG A 23 -0.76 -19.47 4.20
C ARG A 23 -2.29 -19.44 4.08
N MET A 24 -2.78 -19.92 2.95
CA MET A 24 -4.21 -20.18 2.76
C MET A 24 -4.61 -21.46 3.52
N ALA A 25 -5.76 -21.45 4.19
CA ALA A 25 -6.22 -22.57 5.03
C ALA A 25 -6.85 -23.74 4.25
N ASP A 26 -6.96 -23.64 2.93
CA ASP A 26 -7.61 -24.64 2.07
C ASP A 26 -6.72 -25.84 1.70
N GLY A 27 -5.52 -25.92 2.27
CA GLY A 27 -4.55 -27.00 2.02
C GLY A 27 -3.83 -26.90 0.67
N SER A 28 -4.06 -25.86 -0.14
CA SER A 28 -3.36 -25.63 -1.41
C SER A 28 -1.85 -25.45 -1.25
N GLY A 29 -1.43 -24.93 -0.09
CA GLY A 29 -0.08 -24.43 0.14
C GLY A 29 0.21 -23.08 -0.49
N ASP A 30 -0.81 -22.41 -1.01
CA ASP A 30 -0.73 -21.04 -1.48
C ASP A 30 -0.60 -20.05 -0.31
N HIS A 31 -0.21 -18.83 -0.63
CA HIS A 31 0.05 -17.77 0.34
C HIS A 31 -0.73 -16.50 -0.01
N LEU A 32 -1.06 -15.74 1.03
CA LEU A 32 -1.54 -14.37 0.91
C LEU A 32 -0.35 -13.45 0.57
N ALA A 33 -0.57 -12.51 -0.35
CA ALA A 33 0.36 -11.45 -0.65
C ALA A 33 -0.39 -10.18 -1.06
N LYS A 34 0.33 -9.07 -1.19
CA LYS A 34 -0.17 -7.82 -1.76
C LYS A 34 0.84 -7.29 -2.77
N MET A 35 0.37 -6.91 -3.96
CA MET A 35 1.26 -6.30 -4.96
C MET A 35 1.73 -4.94 -4.44
N GLY A 36 3.02 -4.64 -4.60
CA GLY A 36 3.63 -3.41 -4.06
C GLY A 36 2.94 -2.12 -4.51
N PHE A 37 2.40 -2.09 -5.73
CA PHE A 37 1.59 -0.97 -6.23
C PHE A 37 0.37 -0.66 -5.34
N TYR A 38 -0.40 -1.68 -4.94
CA TYR A 38 -1.52 -1.47 -4.02
C TYR A 38 -1.04 -1.06 -2.63
N HIS A 39 0.11 -1.59 -2.18
CA HIS A 39 0.67 -1.21 -0.88
C HIS A 39 1.09 0.26 -0.87
N GLU A 40 1.74 0.77 -1.92
CA GLU A 40 2.10 2.19 -2.03
C GLU A 40 0.88 3.11 -2.05
N LEU A 41 -0.18 2.75 -2.77
CA LEU A 41 -1.43 3.51 -2.76
C LEU A 41 -2.08 3.51 -1.36
N HIS A 42 -2.02 2.38 -0.65
CA HIS A 42 -2.45 2.28 0.75
C HIS A 42 -1.63 3.21 1.65
N CYS A 43 -0.30 3.18 1.53
CA CYS A 43 0.60 4.05 2.29
C CYS A 43 0.28 5.55 2.05
N LEU A 44 0.06 5.96 0.80
CA LEU A 44 -0.32 7.34 0.46
C LEU A 44 -1.68 7.72 1.03
N TYR A 45 -2.64 6.79 1.06
CA TYR A 45 -3.93 7.01 1.70
C TYR A 45 -3.78 7.20 3.22
N LYS A 46 -2.99 6.35 3.91
CA LYS A 46 -2.70 6.50 5.34
C LYS A 46 -1.99 7.81 5.67
N LEU A 47 -1.04 8.24 4.82
CA LEU A 47 -0.41 9.55 4.97
C LEU A 47 -1.45 10.68 4.87
N LYS A 48 -2.34 10.61 3.87
CA LYS A 48 -3.42 11.59 3.70
C LYS A 48 -4.35 11.63 4.93
N THR A 49 -4.75 10.49 5.48
CA THR A 49 -5.67 10.48 6.64
C THR A 49 -4.99 11.05 7.88
N HIS A 50 -3.70 10.77 8.08
CA HIS A 50 -2.91 11.30 9.20
C HIS A 50 -2.67 12.82 9.11
N LEU A 51 -2.68 13.41 7.91
CA LEU A 51 -2.62 14.87 7.75
C LEU A 51 -3.90 15.58 8.24
N TYR A 52 -5.02 14.87 8.34
CA TYR A 52 -6.33 15.44 8.73
C TYR A 52 -7.02 14.59 9.80
N PRO A 53 -6.40 14.40 10.98
CA PRO A 53 -6.90 13.46 11.98
C PRO A 53 -8.26 13.87 12.55
N SER A 54 -8.58 15.17 12.62
CA SER A 54 -9.89 15.64 13.05
C SER A 54 -11.03 15.23 12.10
N HIS A 55 -10.74 14.99 10.83
CA HIS A 55 -11.73 14.54 9.85
C HIS A 55 -11.84 13.02 9.79
N TYR A 56 -10.69 12.31 9.75
CA TYR A 56 -10.67 10.85 9.57
C TYR A 56 -10.75 10.07 10.88
N TYR A 57 -10.31 10.68 11.99
CA TYR A 57 -10.20 10.03 13.31
C TYR A 57 -10.80 10.90 14.44
N PRO A 58 -12.04 11.43 14.29
CA PRO A 58 -12.60 12.43 15.21
C PRO A 58 -12.74 11.94 16.66
N ASN A 59 -12.81 10.62 16.88
CA ASN A 59 -12.98 9.99 18.18
C ASN A 59 -11.85 9.00 18.51
N ALA A 60 -10.70 9.13 17.86
CA ALA A 60 -9.57 8.22 18.11
C ALA A 60 -9.01 8.38 19.51
N THR A 61 -8.63 7.25 20.10
CA THR A 61 -7.90 7.24 21.36
C THR A 61 -6.43 7.59 21.12
N PRO A 62 -5.70 8.05 22.15
CA PRO A 62 -4.26 8.27 22.03
C PRO A 62 -3.50 7.01 21.57
N ALA A 63 -3.89 5.84 22.09
CA ALA A 63 -3.29 4.56 21.71
C ALA A 63 -3.52 4.22 20.23
N PHE A 64 -4.72 4.47 19.69
CA PHE A 64 -4.97 4.30 18.26
C PHE A 64 -4.12 5.27 17.43
N MET A 65 -3.97 6.52 17.86
CA MET A 65 -3.14 7.48 17.12
C MET A 65 -1.66 7.14 17.15
N GLU A 66 -1.17 6.49 18.22
CA GLU A 66 0.18 5.95 18.32
C GLU A 66 0.39 4.79 17.35
N GLU A 67 -0.53 3.83 17.29
CA GLU A 67 -0.54 2.74 16.30
C GLU A 67 -0.56 3.28 14.86
N GLU A 68 -1.39 4.30 14.58
CA GLU A 68 -1.42 4.96 13.27
C GLU A 68 -0.09 5.63 12.91
N LEU A 69 0.63 6.18 13.89
CA LEU A 69 1.93 6.78 13.67
C LEU A 69 3.00 5.74 13.33
N GLU A 70 3.05 4.64 14.10
CA GLU A 70 3.92 3.49 13.79
C GLU A 70 3.63 2.94 12.39
N HIS A 71 2.34 2.86 12.03
CA HIS A 71 1.92 2.46 10.70
C HIS A 71 2.45 3.41 9.62
N LEU A 72 2.43 4.72 9.87
CA LEU A 72 2.99 5.71 8.94
C LEU A 72 4.50 5.56 8.76
N GLU A 73 5.24 5.26 9.81
CA GLU A 73 6.70 5.08 9.74
C GLU A 73 7.06 3.94 8.79
N HIS A 74 6.40 2.78 8.90
CA HIS A 74 6.64 1.68 7.95
C HIS A 74 6.19 2.01 6.53
N CYS A 75 5.12 2.81 6.39
CA CYS A 75 4.57 3.22 5.09
C CYS A 75 5.56 4.10 4.33
N ILE A 76 6.20 5.02 5.04
CA ILE A 76 7.25 5.89 4.47
C ILE A 76 8.43 5.05 4.01
N GLU A 77 8.89 4.07 4.81
CA GLU A 77 10.00 3.21 4.41
C GLU A 77 9.68 2.28 3.22
N TRP A 78 8.42 1.82 3.12
CA TRP A 78 7.96 1.09 1.95
C TRP A 78 8.03 1.94 0.67
N ILE A 79 7.46 3.15 0.71
CA ILE A 79 7.50 4.09 -0.42
C ILE A 79 8.94 4.46 -0.77
N ARG A 80 9.79 4.75 0.23
CA ARG A 80 11.20 5.09 0.01
C ARG A 80 11.94 3.96 -0.71
N THR A 81 11.77 2.73 -0.24
CA THR A 81 12.41 1.56 -0.86
C THR A 81 11.91 1.36 -2.29
N ALA A 82 10.61 1.46 -2.51
CA ALA A 82 10.01 1.33 -3.83
C ALA A 82 10.48 2.44 -4.81
N ALA A 83 10.62 3.68 -4.33
CA ALA A 83 11.15 4.80 -5.10
C ALA A 83 12.60 4.58 -5.52
N VAL A 84 13.46 4.10 -4.61
CA VAL A 84 14.85 3.75 -4.92
C VAL A 84 14.93 2.61 -5.93
N CYS A 85 14.10 1.58 -5.78
CA CYS A 85 14.11 0.42 -6.68
C CYS A 85 13.60 0.76 -8.09
N ARG A 86 12.63 1.68 -8.23
CA ARG A 86 12.12 2.10 -9.56
C ARG A 86 12.95 3.19 -10.21
N GLY A 87 13.54 4.09 -9.41
CA GLY A 87 14.43 5.17 -9.88
C GLY A 87 13.79 6.09 -10.92
N ASP A 88 12.92 7.00 -10.50
CA ASP A 88 12.36 8.00 -11.42
C ASP A 88 13.48 8.94 -11.92
N THR A 89 13.63 9.01 -13.25
CA THR A 89 14.64 9.84 -13.93
C THR A 89 14.07 11.16 -14.43
N THR A 90 12.78 11.43 -14.17
CA THR A 90 12.13 12.69 -14.48
C THR A 90 12.81 13.83 -13.75
N LEU A 91 13.20 14.87 -14.48
CA LEU A 91 13.88 16.03 -13.90
C LEU A 91 12.88 16.95 -13.20
N THR A 92 13.22 17.39 -11.99
CA THR A 92 12.57 18.55 -11.38
C THR A 92 13.00 19.81 -12.14
N LEU A 93 12.03 20.48 -12.75
CA LEU A 93 12.24 21.77 -13.42
C LEU A 93 11.92 22.91 -12.45
N PHE A 94 12.47 24.09 -12.71
CA PHE A 94 12.30 25.28 -11.86
C PHE A 94 11.69 26.44 -12.64
N GLU A 95 10.95 27.30 -11.95
CA GLU A 95 10.43 28.56 -12.47
C GLU A 95 10.51 29.68 -11.44
N TRP A 96 10.50 30.93 -11.91
CA TRP A 96 10.35 32.09 -11.03
C TRP A 96 8.85 32.34 -10.82
N ALA A 97 8.42 32.31 -9.56
CA ALA A 97 7.05 32.55 -9.17
C ALA A 97 6.99 33.53 -7.98
N GLY A 98 5.95 34.37 -7.92
CA GLY A 98 5.83 35.39 -6.90
C GLY A 98 4.75 36.41 -7.23
N LYS A 99 4.35 37.20 -6.24
CA LYS A 99 3.49 38.39 -6.42
C LYS A 99 4.22 39.62 -5.88
N ASP A 100 3.89 40.77 -6.42
CA ASP A 100 4.31 42.08 -5.90
C ASP A 100 5.84 42.29 -5.81
N GLY A 101 6.61 41.73 -6.76
CA GLY A 101 8.05 41.97 -6.87
C GLY A 101 8.94 41.09 -5.99
N GLU A 102 8.36 40.15 -5.23
CA GLU A 102 9.10 39.10 -4.53
C GLU A 102 9.11 37.79 -5.34
N GLU A 103 9.89 37.76 -6.43
CA GLU A 103 10.11 36.52 -7.17
C GLU A 103 10.90 35.52 -6.32
N ARG A 104 10.41 34.28 -6.25
CA ARG A 104 11.04 33.14 -5.59
C ARG A 104 11.25 32.03 -6.60
N LEU A 105 12.33 31.29 -6.43
CA LEU A 105 12.59 30.08 -7.21
C LEU A 105 11.68 28.97 -6.69
N GLU A 106 10.79 28.47 -7.54
CA GLU A 106 9.86 27.39 -7.22
C GLU A 106 10.06 26.20 -8.19
N THR A 107 9.56 25.03 -7.81
CA THR A 107 9.53 23.85 -8.69
C THR A 107 8.36 23.97 -9.65
N LYS A 108 8.61 23.81 -10.95
CA LYS A 108 7.58 23.81 -11.98
C LYS A 108 6.75 22.53 -11.94
N TYR A 109 5.43 22.66 -12.04
CA TYR A 109 4.50 21.53 -12.06
C TYR A 109 3.34 21.76 -13.05
N PRO A 110 2.81 20.73 -13.75
CA PRO A 110 3.25 19.34 -13.75
C PRO A 110 4.48 19.09 -14.63
N VAL A 111 5.36 18.18 -14.19
CA VAL A 111 6.37 17.58 -15.07
C VAL A 111 5.86 16.19 -15.50
N PRO A 112 5.92 15.83 -16.79
CA PRO A 112 5.52 14.50 -17.24
C PRO A 112 6.41 13.41 -16.65
N HIS A 113 5.81 12.40 -16.03
CA HIS A 113 6.48 11.19 -15.54
C HIS A 113 6.22 10.00 -16.48
N MET A 114 7.12 9.02 -16.49
CA MET A 114 6.86 7.73 -17.13
C MET A 114 6.03 6.84 -16.20
N CYS A 115 4.82 6.49 -16.62
CA CYS A 115 3.89 5.67 -15.84
C CYS A 115 3.70 4.28 -16.46
N TYR A 116 3.45 3.30 -15.60
CA TYR A 116 2.86 2.03 -16.02
C TYR A 116 1.39 2.22 -16.39
N ARG A 117 0.82 1.28 -17.16
CA ARG A 117 -0.62 1.23 -17.43
C ARG A 117 -1.38 0.89 -16.15
N GLU A 118 -1.95 1.91 -15.51
CA GLU A 118 -2.64 1.80 -14.22
C GLU A 118 -3.80 0.81 -14.26
N ASP A 119 -4.59 0.81 -15.33
CA ASP A 119 -5.71 -0.08 -15.57
C ASP A 119 -5.30 -1.56 -15.62
N GLU A 120 -4.11 -1.83 -16.16
CA GLU A 120 -3.55 -3.18 -16.16
C GLU A 120 -3.21 -3.62 -14.75
N LEU A 121 -2.52 -2.76 -13.97
CA LEU A 121 -2.12 -3.05 -12.59
C LEU A 121 -3.33 -3.23 -11.65
N LEU A 122 -4.31 -2.32 -11.71
CA LEU A 122 -5.52 -2.37 -10.90
C LEU A 122 -6.45 -3.53 -11.27
N GLY A 123 -6.40 -4.00 -12.52
CA GLY A 123 -7.30 -5.06 -12.99
C GLY A 123 -6.70 -6.47 -12.93
N TRP A 124 -5.37 -6.60 -12.84
CA TRP A 124 -4.69 -7.89 -13.01
C TRP A 124 -5.12 -8.94 -11.99
N SER A 125 -5.07 -8.64 -10.69
CA SER A 125 -5.46 -9.57 -9.61
C SER A 125 -6.91 -10.07 -9.79
N ARG A 126 -7.80 -9.19 -10.24
CA ARG A 126 -9.20 -9.53 -10.53
C ARG A 126 -9.34 -10.41 -11.76
N ARG A 127 -8.68 -10.06 -12.87
CA ARG A 127 -8.72 -10.83 -14.14
C ARG A 127 -8.19 -12.25 -13.96
N GLU A 128 -7.10 -12.38 -13.20
CA GLU A 128 -6.48 -13.66 -12.88
C GLU A 128 -7.18 -14.43 -11.75
N LYS A 129 -8.27 -13.89 -11.19
CA LYS A 129 -9.04 -14.50 -10.08
C LYS A 129 -8.18 -14.80 -8.84
N ARG A 130 -7.24 -13.91 -8.55
CA ARG A 130 -6.30 -14.03 -7.42
C ARG A 130 -6.77 -13.30 -6.17
N MET A 131 -7.80 -12.47 -6.26
CA MET A 131 -8.29 -11.68 -5.12
C MET A 131 -8.67 -12.56 -3.93
N VAL A 132 -8.25 -12.14 -2.73
CA VAL A 132 -8.60 -12.79 -1.46
C VAL A 132 -9.35 -11.78 -0.61
N ASP A 133 -10.57 -12.14 -0.19
CA ASP A 133 -11.28 -11.42 0.86
C ASP A 133 -10.83 -11.96 2.22
N ILE A 134 -9.94 -11.23 2.86
CA ILE A 134 -9.33 -11.60 4.14
C ILE A 134 -10.31 -11.55 5.32
N ASN A 135 -11.51 -10.97 5.12
CA ASN A 135 -12.53 -10.90 6.15
C ASN A 135 -13.38 -12.19 6.22
N VAL A 136 -13.22 -13.09 5.24
CA VAL A 136 -13.89 -14.39 5.24
C VAL A 136 -13.27 -15.27 6.33
N PRO A 137 -14.03 -15.68 7.36
CA PRO A 137 -13.49 -16.52 8.42
C PRO A 137 -12.97 -17.85 7.88
N GLY A 138 -11.82 -18.30 8.40
CA GLY A 138 -11.22 -19.57 7.99
C GLY A 138 -10.51 -19.55 6.64
N ILE A 139 -10.33 -18.40 5.98
CA ILE A 139 -9.64 -18.34 4.68
C ILE A 139 -8.10 -18.39 4.80
N LEU A 140 -7.55 -17.98 5.95
CA LEU A 140 -6.12 -17.96 6.25
C LEU A 140 -5.79 -18.90 7.41
N GLU A 141 -4.60 -19.51 7.37
CA GLU A 141 -4.07 -20.26 8.51
C GLU A 141 -3.71 -19.28 9.64
N GLY A 142 -4.34 -19.45 10.81
CA GLY A 142 -4.00 -18.67 12.00
C GLY A 142 -2.78 -19.24 12.74
N PRO A 143 -2.25 -18.51 13.75
CA PRO A 143 -1.06 -18.91 14.51
C PRO A 143 -1.15 -20.31 15.15
N ASP A 144 -2.36 -20.73 15.54
CA ASP A 144 -2.63 -22.03 16.17
C ASP A 144 -3.11 -23.10 15.17
N GLY A 145 -2.97 -22.85 13.86
CA GLY A 145 -3.53 -23.69 12.80
C GLY A 145 -5.07 -23.64 12.70
N GLN A 146 -5.71 -22.78 13.50
CA GLN A 146 -7.15 -22.50 13.44
C GLN A 146 -7.37 -21.16 12.75
N GLY A 147 -8.16 -21.14 11.69
CA GLY A 147 -8.40 -19.95 10.88
C GLY A 147 -9.32 -18.94 11.57
N GLN A 148 -8.76 -18.15 12.47
CA GLN A 148 -9.39 -16.91 12.92
C GLN A 148 -8.66 -15.76 12.24
N SER A 149 -9.31 -15.13 11.28
CA SER A 149 -8.85 -13.89 10.65
C SER A 149 -9.02 -12.74 11.65
N HIS A 150 -8.20 -12.70 12.71
CA HIS A 150 -8.04 -11.50 13.54
C HIS A 150 -6.92 -10.67 12.93
N LEU A 151 -7.13 -10.22 11.68
CA LEU A 151 -6.49 -8.99 11.29
C LEU A 151 -7.32 -7.91 11.98
N SER A 152 -6.71 -7.18 12.94
CA SER A 152 -7.21 -5.85 13.27
C SER A 152 -7.47 -5.19 11.93
N SER A 153 -8.70 -4.70 11.73
CA SER A 153 -9.14 -4.21 10.45
C SER A 153 -8.24 -3.04 10.03
N ASP A 154 -7.16 -3.34 9.32
CA ASP A 154 -6.54 -2.48 8.34
C ASP A 154 -7.54 -2.38 7.19
N GLY A 155 -8.68 -1.77 7.52
CA GLY A 155 -9.76 -1.46 6.62
C GLY A 155 -9.22 -0.52 5.57
N THR A 156 -9.49 -0.89 4.33
CA THR A 156 -9.80 0.00 3.19
C THR A 156 -9.63 1.49 3.42
#